data_AF-A0A2A6BJS4-F1
#
_entry.id   AF-A0A2A6BJS4-F1
#
_cell.length_a   1.000
_cell.length_b   1.000
_cell.length_c   1.000
_cell.angle_alpha   90.00
_cell.angle_beta   90.00
_cell.angle_gamma   90.00
#
_symmetry.space_group_name_H-M   'P 1'
#
loop_
_entity.id
_entity.type
_entity.pdbx_description
1 polymer ?
#
loop_
_entity_poly.entity_id
_entity_poly.type
_entity_poly.pdbx_seq_one_letter_code
_entity_poly.pdbx_strand_id
1 'polypeptide(L)'
;MQYMRKKYTYINIKYRQMYVRRTDSILFVIDSANSERMKECKEELDHLFREEIVPSRIPFLIILNKIDLPGAMREEEILERIGIYRHKHDFTIVNCCAITGVGLDDFVERLNASINESRLDDVRRATFQEAKEVRRT
;
A
#
# COMPACT_ATOMS: atom_id res chain seq x y z
N MET A 1 -36.93 -0.35 -4.00
CA MET A 1 -35.63 0.22 -4.40
C MET A 1 -34.73 0.34 -3.17
N GLN A 2 -34.11 -0.77 -2.78
CA GLN A 2 -33.25 -0.87 -1.60
C GLN A 2 -31.82 -0.94 -2.11
N TYR A 3 -31.20 0.23 -2.31
CA TYR A 3 -29.79 0.29 -2.69
C TYR A 3 -28.96 -0.35 -1.58
N MET A 4 -28.16 -1.32 -2.00
CA MET A 4 -27.37 -2.26 -1.19
C MET A 4 -26.54 -1.56 -0.11
N ARG A 5 -27.10 -1.54 1.10
CA ARG A 5 -26.34 -1.38 2.35
C ARG A 5 -25.58 -2.69 2.62
N LYS A 6 -24.26 -2.56 2.85
CA LYS A 6 -23.32 -3.54 3.42
C LYS A 6 -22.69 -4.56 2.45
N LYS A 7 -21.50 -4.22 1.95
CA LYS A 7 -20.32 -5.10 1.77
C LYS A 7 -19.12 -4.23 1.42
N TYR A 8 -18.60 -3.46 2.39
CA TYR A 8 -17.28 -2.85 2.25
C TYR A 8 -16.28 -3.78 2.94
N THR A 9 -15.33 -4.25 2.15
CA THR A 9 -14.34 -5.28 2.44
C THR A 9 -13.64 -5.04 3.77
N TYR A 10 -14.00 -5.83 4.78
CA TYR A 10 -13.12 -6.07 5.93
C TYR A 10 -11.85 -6.73 5.38
N ILE A 11 -10.69 -6.06 5.48
CA ILE A 11 -9.47 -6.84 5.63
C ILE A 11 -9.68 -7.62 6.93
N ASN A 12 -9.91 -8.92 6.80
CA ASN A 12 -10.10 -9.80 7.95
C ASN A 12 -8.75 -9.89 8.68
N ILE A 13 -8.60 -9.06 9.72
CA ILE A 13 -7.42 -8.93 10.58
C ILE A 13 -6.88 -10.29 11.05
N LYS A 14 -7.75 -11.30 11.19
CA LYS A 14 -7.38 -12.65 11.61
C LYS A 14 -6.47 -13.40 10.63
N TYR A 15 -6.51 -13.06 9.35
CA TYR A 15 -5.77 -13.78 8.30
C TYR A 15 -4.67 -12.93 7.64
N ARG A 16 -4.47 -11.66 8.04
CA ARG A 16 -3.48 -10.76 7.43
C ARG A 16 -2.07 -11.35 7.37
N GLN A 17 -1.65 -12.05 8.43
CA GLN A 17 -0.34 -12.70 8.48
C GLN A 17 -0.20 -13.84 7.47
N MET A 18 -1.30 -14.50 7.09
CA MET A 18 -1.27 -15.59 6.10
C MET A 18 -1.12 -15.05 4.68
N TYR A 19 -1.70 -13.90 4.38
CA TYR A 19 -1.58 -13.28 3.06
C TYR A 19 -0.21 -12.62 2.86
N VAL A 20 0.35 -11.96 3.88
CA VAL A 20 1.58 -11.17 3.71
C VAL A 20 2.86 -12.02 3.54
N ARG A 21 2.86 -13.28 4.01
CA ARG A 21 4.04 -14.18 3.93
C ARG A 21 4.53 -14.51 2.50
N ARG A 22 3.71 -14.31 1.47
CA ARG A 22 4.07 -14.52 0.05
C ARG A 22 3.49 -13.45 -0.88
N THR A 23 3.41 -12.23 -0.40
CA THR A 23 2.91 -11.12 -1.20
C THR A 23 4.07 -10.35 -1.83
N ASP A 24 3.98 -10.07 -3.13
CA ASP A 24 4.99 -9.28 -3.88
C ASP A 24 4.81 -7.76 -3.70
N SER A 25 3.63 -7.30 -3.30
CA SER A 25 3.30 -5.88 -3.07
C SER A 25 2.05 -5.70 -2.22
N ILE A 26 1.98 -4.66 -1.40
CA ILE A 26 0.79 -4.34 -0.60
C ILE A 26 0.08 -3.12 -1.17
N LEU A 27 -1.24 -3.25 -1.28
CA LEU A 27 -2.14 -2.18 -1.71
C LEU A 27 -2.99 -1.71 -0.53
N PHE A 28 -2.89 -0.43 -0.20
CA PHE A 28 -3.65 0.23 0.86
C PHE A 28 -4.61 1.24 0.25
N VAL A 29 -5.88 0.86 0.10
CA VAL A 29 -6.89 1.70 -0.55
C VAL A 29 -7.63 2.55 0.48
N ILE A 30 -7.62 3.85 0.28
CA ILE A 30 -8.26 4.86 1.13
C ILE A 30 -9.46 5.45 0.38
N ASP A 31 -10.57 5.65 1.07
CA ASP A 31 -11.71 6.41 0.56
C ASP A 31 -11.48 7.90 0.82
N SER A 32 -11.04 8.64 -0.20
CA SER A 32 -10.65 10.05 -0.10
C SER A 32 -11.83 10.97 0.27
N ALA A 33 -13.07 10.54 0.07
CA ALA A 33 -14.26 11.33 0.42
C ALA A 33 -14.79 11.06 1.83
N ASN A 34 -14.14 10.18 2.61
CA ASN A 34 -14.62 9.77 3.93
C ASN A 34 -13.68 10.23 5.06
N SER A 35 -13.73 11.53 5.37
CA SER A 35 -12.90 12.16 6.39
C SER A 35 -13.12 11.59 7.81
N GLU A 36 -14.35 11.16 8.13
CA GLU A 36 -14.71 10.59 9.44
C GLU A 36 -13.93 9.31 9.75
N ARG A 37 -13.56 8.54 8.73
CA ARG A 37 -12.87 7.26 8.88
C ARG A 37 -11.36 7.36 8.84
N MET A 38 -10.79 8.56 8.70
CA MET A 38 -9.32 8.70 8.65
C MET A 38 -8.64 8.27 9.95
N LYS A 39 -9.34 8.38 11.09
CA LYS A 39 -8.83 7.85 12.35
C LYS A 39 -8.69 6.33 12.33
N GLU A 40 -9.69 5.61 11.81
CA GLU A 40 -9.63 4.16 11.62
C GLU A 40 -8.50 3.78 10.65
N CYS A 41 -8.38 4.49 9.51
CA CYS A 41 -7.32 4.27 8.53
C CYS A 41 -5.93 4.43 9.14
N LYS A 42 -5.73 5.46 9.98
CA LYS A 42 -4.48 5.68 10.71
C LYS A 42 -4.18 4.52 11.66
N GLU A 43 -5.15 4.10 12.46
CA GLU A 43 -4.97 3.03 13.44
C GLU A 43 -4.57 1.72 12.74
N GLU A 44 -5.23 1.37 11.64
CA GLU A 44 -4.89 0.17 10.84
C GLU A 44 -3.49 0.26 10.22
N LEU A 45 -3.10 1.44 9.70
CA LEU A 45 -1.77 1.68 9.15
C LEU A 45 -0.68 1.54 10.22
N ASP A 46 -0.92 2.13 11.40
CA ASP A 46 -0.03 2.02 12.57
C ASP A 46 0.16 0.56 12.99
N HIS A 47 -0.93 -0.23 13.00
CA HIS A 47 -0.88 -1.66 13.31
C HIS A 47 -0.08 -2.46 12.28
N LEU A 48 -0.30 -2.17 11.00
CA LEU A 48 0.36 -2.84 9.89
C LEU A 48 1.89 -2.69 9.94
N PHE A 49 2.39 -1.50 10.25
CA PHE A 49 3.83 -1.25 10.38
C PHE A 49 4.41 -1.66 11.75
N ARG A 50 3.67 -1.48 12.85
CA ARG A 50 4.17 -1.81 14.20
C ARG A 50 4.41 -3.30 14.40
N GLU A 51 3.55 -4.14 13.87
CA GLU A 51 3.70 -5.59 14.01
C GLU A 51 4.73 -6.19 13.05
N GLU A 52 5.47 -5.35 12.30
CA GLU A 52 6.40 -5.75 11.24
C GLU A 52 5.78 -6.78 10.28
N ILE A 53 4.45 -6.72 10.13
CA ILE A 53 3.70 -7.64 9.26
C ILE A 53 4.22 -7.49 7.85
N VAL A 54 4.54 -6.26 7.47
CA VAL A 54 5.08 -5.89 6.16
C VAL A 54 6.59 -5.80 6.24
N PRO A 55 7.32 -6.71 5.58
CA PRO A 55 8.75 -6.57 5.45
C PRO A 55 9.06 -5.30 4.66
N SER A 56 10.06 -4.52 5.10
CA SER A 56 10.48 -3.26 4.45
C SER A 56 10.84 -3.38 2.97
N ARG A 57 11.13 -4.59 2.48
CA ARG A 57 11.43 -4.86 1.07
C ARG A 57 10.19 -4.93 0.17
N ILE A 58 9.01 -5.13 0.74
CA ILE A 58 7.78 -5.31 -0.03
C ILE A 58 7.22 -3.93 -0.37
N PRO A 59 7.07 -3.58 -1.67
CA PRO A 59 6.46 -2.32 -2.07
C PRO A 59 5.11 -2.08 -1.40
N PHE A 60 4.92 -0.85 -0.89
CA PHE A 60 3.67 -0.42 -0.28
C PHE A 60 3.04 0.70 -1.10
N LEU A 61 1.88 0.45 -1.69
CA LEU A 61 1.19 1.42 -2.54
C LEU A 61 -0.09 1.88 -1.84
N ILE A 62 -0.30 3.19 -1.78
CA ILE A 62 -1.51 3.83 -1.26
C ILE A 62 -2.35 4.30 -2.44
N ILE A 63 -3.61 3.85 -2.50
CA ILE A 63 -4.56 4.29 -3.52
C ILE A 63 -5.57 5.22 -2.87
N LEU A 64 -5.57 6.48 -3.28
CA LEU A 64 -6.55 7.48 -2.86
C LEU A 64 -7.75 7.40 -3.80
N ASN A 65 -8.78 6.66 -3.39
CA ASN A 65 -9.93 6.34 -4.22
C ASN A 65 -11.09 7.32 -4.01
N LYS A 66 -12.00 7.41 -5.00
CA LYS A 66 -13.19 8.27 -5.03
C LYS A 66 -12.89 9.77 -5.10
N ILE A 67 -11.82 10.14 -5.81
CA ILE A 67 -11.42 11.54 -6.03
C ILE A 67 -12.47 12.36 -6.80
N ASP A 68 -13.44 11.71 -7.43
CA ASP A 68 -14.55 12.31 -8.15
C ASP A 68 -15.64 12.89 -7.24
N LEU A 69 -15.72 12.44 -5.99
CA LEU A 69 -16.80 12.82 -5.09
C LEU A 69 -16.60 14.22 -4.49
N PRO A 70 -17.68 15.01 -4.32
CA PRO A 70 -17.60 16.28 -3.61
C PRO A 70 -17.16 16.04 -2.16
N GLY A 71 -16.20 16.83 -1.70
CA GLY A 71 -15.60 16.65 -0.37
C GLY A 71 -14.47 15.61 -0.32
N ALA A 72 -14.00 15.11 -1.46
CA ALA A 72 -12.74 14.38 -1.52
C ALA A 72 -11.60 15.25 -0.97
N MET A 73 -10.90 14.73 0.03
CA MET A 73 -9.75 15.36 0.65
C MET A 73 -8.59 15.41 -0.34
N ARG A 74 -7.74 16.42 -0.21
CA ARG A 74 -6.48 16.48 -0.97
C ARG A 74 -5.51 15.41 -0.48
N GLU A 75 -4.61 15.01 -1.36
CA GLU A 75 -3.58 14.02 -1.04
C GLU A 75 -2.80 14.40 0.22
N GLU A 76 -2.30 15.62 0.31
CA GLU A 76 -1.48 16.06 1.45
C GLU A 76 -2.25 15.98 2.77
N GLU A 77 -3.54 16.32 2.75
CA GLU A 77 -4.41 16.24 3.92
C GLU A 77 -4.58 14.79 4.39
N ILE A 78 -4.76 13.84 3.46
CA ILE A 78 -4.89 12.42 3.81
C ILE A 78 -3.59 11.91 4.42
N LEU A 79 -2.44 12.23 3.81
CA LEU A 79 -1.13 11.77 4.29
C LEU A 79 -0.80 12.32 5.69
N GLU A 80 -1.16 13.57 5.94
CA GLU A 80 -1.02 14.17 7.28
C GLU A 80 -1.92 13.46 8.30
N ARG A 81 -3.21 13.24 7.97
CA ARG A 81 -4.18 12.60 8.86
C ARG A 81 -3.81 11.15 9.20
N ILE A 82 -3.32 10.38 8.23
CA ILE A 82 -2.88 9.00 8.48
C ILE A 82 -1.48 8.93 9.07
N GLY A 83 -0.71 10.02 9.02
CA GLY A 83 0.62 10.11 9.62
C GLY A 83 1.68 9.22 8.97
N ILE A 84 1.56 8.93 7.67
CA ILE A 84 2.41 7.97 6.95
C ILE A 84 3.91 8.27 7.08
N TYR A 85 4.28 9.55 7.10
CA TYR A 85 5.67 10.02 7.20
C TYR A 85 6.37 9.67 8.52
N ARG A 86 5.64 9.18 9.52
CA ARG A 86 6.21 8.69 10.78
C ARG A 86 6.81 7.29 10.65
N HIS A 87 6.46 6.57 9.59
CA HIS A 87 6.96 5.24 9.31
C HIS A 87 8.18 5.32 8.38
N LYS A 88 9.19 4.48 8.61
CA LYS A 88 10.41 4.41 7.79
C LYS A 88 10.24 3.52 6.55
N HIS A 89 9.01 3.32 6.10
CA HIS A 89 8.69 2.42 5.01
C HIS A 89 8.45 3.25 3.76
N ASP A 90 9.12 2.91 2.66
CA ASP A 90 8.89 3.58 1.39
C ASP A 90 7.48 3.26 0.89
N PHE A 91 6.83 4.25 0.29
CA PHE A 91 5.49 4.10 -0.25
C PHE A 91 5.32 4.89 -1.55
N THR A 92 4.36 4.47 -2.37
CA THR A 92 3.93 5.20 -3.57
C THR A 92 2.46 5.54 -3.47
N ILE A 93 2.05 6.71 -3.94
CA ILE A 93 0.65 7.16 -3.91
C ILE A 93 0.11 7.23 -5.32
N VAL A 94 -1.16 6.85 -5.48
CA VAL A 94 -1.91 7.03 -6.72
C VAL A 94 -3.32 7.53 -6.41
N ASN A 95 -3.70 8.61 -7.09
CA ASN A 95 -5.06 9.13 -7.07
C ASN A 95 -5.91 8.37 -8.08
N CYS A 96 -7.07 7.85 -7.65
CA CYS A 96 -7.90 6.99 -8.47
C CYS A 96 -9.39 7.30 -8.34
N CYS A 97 -10.11 7.17 -9.45
CA CYS A 97 -11.56 7.05 -9.46
C CYS A 97 -11.93 5.70 -10.05
N ALA A 98 -12.25 4.73 -9.19
CA ALA A 98 -12.61 3.38 -9.63
C ALA A 98 -13.84 3.31 -10.55
N ILE A 99 -14.73 4.32 -10.53
CA ILE A 99 -15.93 4.36 -11.38
C ILE A 99 -15.59 4.80 -12.81
N THR A 100 -14.73 5.81 -12.94
CA THR A 100 -14.34 6.35 -14.26
C THR A 100 -13.12 5.65 -14.83
N GLY A 101 -12.36 4.93 -14.00
CA GLY A 101 -11.09 4.29 -14.36
C GLY A 101 -9.89 5.24 -14.32
N VAL A 102 -10.09 6.53 -14.04
CA VAL A 102 -9.00 7.51 -13.93
C VAL A 102 -8.01 7.06 -12.86
N GLY A 103 -6.72 7.05 -13.20
CA GLY A 103 -5.62 6.68 -12.31
C GLY A 103 -5.33 5.18 -12.22
N LEU A 104 -6.13 4.31 -12.84
CA LEU A 104 -5.86 2.87 -12.83
C LEU A 104 -4.63 2.49 -13.67
N ASP A 105 -4.42 3.14 -14.81
CA ASP A 105 -3.26 2.85 -15.68
C ASP A 105 -1.95 3.25 -14.97
N ASP A 106 -1.90 4.45 -14.38
CA ASP A 106 -0.78 4.93 -13.57
C ASP A 106 -0.53 4.01 -12.36
N PHE A 107 -1.61 3.54 -11.73
CA PHE A 107 -1.51 2.54 -10.67
C PHE A 107 -0.84 1.24 -11.13
N VAL A 108 -1.28 0.66 -12.25
CA VAL A 108 -0.72 -0.59 -12.78
C VAL A 108 0.74 -0.41 -13.18
N GLU A 109 1.08 0.71 -13.82
CA GLU A 109 2.46 1.03 -14.19
C GLU A 109 3.36 1.13 -12.96
N ARG A 110 2.97 1.90 -11.95
CA ARG A 110 3.73 2.06 -10.70
C ARG A 110 3.86 0.75 -9.93
N LEU A 111 2.79 -0.02 -9.86
CA LEU A 111 2.81 -1.33 -9.21
C LEU A 111 3.85 -2.25 -9.86
N ASN A 112 3.81 -2.37 -11.19
CA ASN A 112 4.74 -3.20 -11.93
C ASN A 112 6.18 -2.71 -11.77
N ALA A 113 6.40 -1.40 -11.82
CA ALA A 113 7.73 -0.81 -11.59
C ALA A 113 8.27 -1.15 -10.20
N SER A 114 7.49 -0.94 -9.14
CA SER A 114 7.94 -1.20 -7.77
C SER A 114 8.17 -2.70 -7.49
N ILE A 115 7.33 -3.60 -8.03
CA ILE A 115 7.55 -5.04 -7.90
C ILE A 115 8.85 -5.45 -8.62
N ASN A 116 9.06 -4.97 -9.84
CA ASN A 116 10.26 -5.29 -10.60
C ASN A 116 11.53 -4.78 -9.92
N GLU A 117 11.50 -3.57 -9.36
CA GLU A 117 12.61 -2.99 -8.63
C GLU A 117 12.95 -3.82 -7.38
N SER A 118 11.95 -4.16 -6.56
CA SER A 118 12.12 -5.01 -5.37
C SER A 118 12.74 -6.37 -5.74
N ARG A 119 12.28 -7.00 -6.82
CA ARG A 119 12.84 -8.27 -7.32
C ARG A 119 14.29 -8.14 -7.80
N LEU A 120 14.63 -7.07 -8.50
CA LEU A 120 15.99 -6.82 -8.95
C LEU A 120 16.95 -6.62 -7.78
N ASP A 121 16.51 -5.93 -6.73
CA ASP A 121 17.30 -5.73 -5.52
C ASP A 121 17.56 -7.04 -4.77
N ASP A 122 16.59 -7.94 -4.72
CA ASP A 122 16.78 -9.28 -4.14
C ASP A 122 17.83 -10.09 -4.94
N VAL A 123 17.77 -10.06 -6.27
CA VAL A 123 18.76 -10.73 -7.15
C VAL A 123 20.15 -10.15 -6.94
N ARG A 124 20.28 -8.81 -6.94
CA ARG A 124 21.55 -8.12 -6.71
C ARG A 124 22.17 -8.56 -5.38
N ARG A 125 21.39 -8.55 -4.30
CA ARG A 125 21.87 -8.96 -2.97
C ARG A 125 22.37 -10.40 -2.95
N ALA A 126 21.66 -11.32 -3.60
CA ALA A 126 22.09 -12.72 -3.70
C ALA A 126 23.44 -12.84 -4.43
N THR A 127 23.59 -12.21 -5.60
CA THR A 127 24.85 -12.23 -6.36
C THR A 127 26.01 -11.60 -5.59
N PHE A 128 25.78 -10.49 -4.88
CA PHE A 128 26.82 -9.86 -4.06
C PHE A 128 27.26 -10.75 -2.89
N GLN A 129 26.35 -11.53 -2.31
CA GLN A 129 26.66 -12.43 -1.22
C GLN A 129 27.50 -13.63 -1.69
N GLU A 130 27.11 -14.24 -2.81
CA GLU A 130 27.87 -15.32 -3.46
C GLU A 130 29.29 -14.87 -3.81
N ALA A 131 29.43 -13.68 -4.41
CA ALA A 131 30.74 -13.13 -4.77
C ALA A 131 31.66 -12.87 -3.55
N LYS A 132 31.08 -12.56 -2.38
CA LYS A 132 31.84 -12.40 -1.13
C LYS A 132 32.30 -13.74 -0.55
N GLU A 133 31.51 -14.79 -0.70
CA GLU A 133 31.85 -16.13 -0.21
C GLU A 133 32.94 -16.79 -1.05
N VAL A 134 32.88 -16.64 -2.38
CA VAL A 134 33.94 -17.12 -3.30
C VAL A 134 35.30 -16.47 -3.00
N ARG A 135 35.33 -15.17 -2.67
CA ARG A 135 36.57 -14.44 -2.36
C ARG A 135 37.19 -14.78 -0.99
N ARG A 136 36.46 -15.51 -0.14
CA ARG A 136 36.95 -15.97 1.18
C ARG A 136 37.53 -17.39 1.14
N THR A 137 37.44 -18.07 0.01
CA THR A 137 37.94 -19.43 -0.22
C THR A 137 39.23 -19.37 -1.04
#